data_AF-A0AAW5KT15-F1
#
_entry.id   AF-A0AAW5KT15-F1
#
_cell.length_a   1.000
_cell.length_b   1.000
_cell.length_c   1.000
_cell.angle_alpha   90.00
_cell.angle_beta   90.00
_cell.angle_gamma   90.00
#
_symmetry.space_group_name_H-M   'P 1'
#
loop_
_entity.id
_entity.type
_entity.pdbx_description
1 polymer ?
#
loop_
_entity_poly.entity_id
_entity_poly.type
_entity_poly.pdbx_seq_one_letter_code
_entity_poly.pdbx_strand_id
1 'polypeptide(L)'
;MDKLITAILFIGIPMALTQLIYRIIDRKGNKTAKLAERFPVLVKRKFLVQIGGAMAFVIVFGLISLLLDLPIKVFFIVCGVVVGVINGMAVTLMYRD
;
A
#
# COMPACT_ATOMS: atom_id res chain seq x y z
N MET A 1 25.03 7.27 -1.49
CA MET A 1 23.84 7.61 -0.69
C MET A 1 23.57 6.45 0.24
N ASP A 2 23.37 6.71 1.52
CA ASP A 2 23.07 5.65 2.49
C ASP A 2 21.86 4.82 2.04
N LYS A 3 21.93 3.49 2.17
CA LYS A 3 20.82 2.58 1.79
C LYS A 3 19.52 2.99 2.48
N LEU A 4 19.64 3.52 3.70
CA LEU A 4 18.55 4.03 4.52
C LEU A 4 17.90 5.29 3.92
N ILE A 5 18.70 6.25 3.43
CA ILE A 5 18.21 7.47 2.76
C ILE A 5 17.46 7.10 1.48
N THR A 6 17.97 6.12 0.73
CA THR A 6 17.35 5.62 -0.50
C THR A 6 15.99 4.97 -0.19
N ALA A 7 15.89 4.15 0.85
CA ALA A 7 14.63 3.55 1.27
C ALA A 7 13.59 4.60 1.70
N ILE A 8 14.00 5.62 2.46
CA ILE A 8 13.09 6.70 2.87
C ILE A 8 12.58 7.48 1.66
N LEU A 9 13.47 7.88 0.75
CA LEU A 9 13.11 8.65 -0.45
C LEU A 9 12.24 7.87 -1.43
N PHE A 10 12.59 6.61 -1.70
CA PHE A 10 11.95 5.84 -2.77
C PHE A 10 10.84 4.92 -2.30
N ILE A 11 10.70 4.67 -1.00
CA ILE A 11 9.57 3.90 -0.43
C ILE A 11 8.72 4.80 0.47
N GLY A 12 9.36 5.45 1.45
CA GLY A 12 8.67 6.22 2.49
C GLY A 12 7.87 7.39 1.93
N ILE A 13 8.45 8.20 1.04
CA ILE A 13 7.76 9.35 0.44
C ILE A 13 6.59 8.90 -0.45
N PRO A 14 6.77 8.00 -1.43
CA PRO A 14 5.65 7.52 -2.25
C PRO A 14 4.52 6.89 -1.41
N MET A 15 4.88 6.14 -0.37
CA MET A 15 3.93 5.55 0.56
C MET A 15 3.12 6.59 1.33
N ALA A 16 3.78 7.58 1.93
CA ALA A 16 3.12 8.65 2.66
C ALA A 16 2.22 9.49 1.74
N LEU A 17 2.71 9.83 0.54
CA LEU A 17 1.96 10.60 -0.45
C LEU A 17 0.71 9.86 -0.90
N THR A 18 0.82 8.59 -1.25
CA THR A 18 -0.32 7.81 -1.75
C THR A 18 -1.33 7.51 -0.65
N GLN A 19 -0.88 7.26 0.58
CA GLN A 19 -1.76 7.17 1.74
C GLN A 19 -2.53 8.48 1.97
N LEU A 20 -1.86 9.63 1.85
CA LEU A 20 -2.46 10.93 2.03
C LEU A 20 -3.45 11.26 0.89
N ILE A 21 -3.08 10.98 -0.37
CA ILE A 21 -3.94 11.13 -1.54
C ILE A 21 -5.19 10.24 -1.40
N TYR A 22 -5.02 8.99 -0.99
CA TYR A 22 -6.14 8.08 -0.76
C TYR A 22 -7.11 8.66 0.28
N ARG A 23 -6.58 9.18 1.38
CA ARG A 23 -7.38 9.77 2.46
C ARG A 23 -8.08 11.08 2.03
N ILE A 24 -7.51 11.84 1.12
CA ILE A 24 -8.18 13.02 0.53
C ILE A 24 -9.34 12.55 -0.37
N ILE A 25 -9.10 11.58 -1.25
CA ILE A 25 -10.08 11.09 -2.22
C ILE A 25 -11.25 10.38 -1.54
N ASP A 26 -10.98 9.61 -0.48
CA ASP A 26 -11.98 8.84 0.24
C ASP A 26 -12.09 9.26 1.71
N ARG A 27 -12.09 10.57 1.96
CA ARG A 27 -12.13 11.15 3.31
C ARG A 27 -13.30 10.65 4.17
N LYS A 28 -14.45 10.36 3.56
CA LYS A 28 -15.64 9.81 4.23
C LYS A 28 -15.63 8.27 4.27
N GLY A 29 -14.66 7.62 3.64
CA GLY A 29 -14.55 6.17 3.53
C GLY A 29 -15.61 5.50 2.66
N ASN A 30 -16.44 6.27 1.94
CA ASN A 30 -17.59 5.76 1.19
C ASN A 30 -17.19 4.76 0.12
N LYS A 31 -16.08 5.00 -0.59
CA LYS A 31 -15.58 4.06 -1.60
C LYS A 31 -15.02 2.81 -0.95
N THR A 32 -14.28 2.99 0.14
CA THR A 32 -13.70 1.89 0.91
C THR A 32 -14.78 1.00 1.51
N ALA A 33 -15.90 1.56 2.00
CA ALA A 33 -17.01 0.75 2.50
C ALA A 33 -17.72 -0.04 1.40
N LYS A 34 -17.98 0.57 0.24
CA LYS A 34 -18.53 -0.18 -0.91
C LYS A 34 -17.63 -1.35 -1.33
N LEU A 35 -16.32 -1.18 -1.21
CA LEU A 35 -15.37 -2.26 -1.47
C LEU A 35 -15.41 -3.33 -0.36
N ALA A 36 -15.49 -2.92 0.89
CA ALA A 36 -15.65 -3.79 2.05
C ALA A 36 -16.97 -4.60 2.03
N GLU A 37 -18.06 -4.03 1.51
CA GLU A 37 -19.33 -4.74 1.30
C GLU A 37 -19.18 -5.87 0.27
N ARG A 38 -18.40 -5.64 -0.80
CA ARG A 38 -18.10 -6.68 -1.79
C ARG A 38 -17.10 -7.72 -1.29
N PHE A 39 -16.19 -7.30 -0.40
CA PHE A 39 -15.13 -8.13 0.13
C PHE A 39 -15.12 -8.04 1.66
N PRO A 40 -16.01 -8.80 2.35
CA PRO A 40 -16.13 -8.73 3.81
C PRO A 40 -14.85 -9.15 4.55
N VAL A 41 -13.93 -9.82 3.86
CA VAL A 41 -12.59 -10.16 4.36
C VAL A 41 -11.77 -8.90 4.68
N LEU A 42 -11.96 -7.79 3.96
CA LEU A 42 -11.31 -6.49 4.24
C LEU A 42 -11.68 -5.95 5.62
N VAL A 43 -12.89 -6.23 6.11
CA VAL A 43 -13.37 -5.77 7.43
C VAL A 43 -13.09 -6.80 8.52
N LYS A 44 -13.28 -8.08 8.23
CA LYS A 44 -13.08 -9.17 9.22
C LYS A 44 -11.61 -9.43 9.53
N ARG A 45 -10.71 -9.18 8.57
CA ARG A 45 -9.28 -9.51 8.67
C ARG A 45 -8.41 -8.32 8.25
N LYS A 46 -8.72 -7.12 8.76
CA LYS A 46 -8.06 -5.82 8.44
C LYS A 46 -6.53 -5.94 8.43
N PHE A 47 -5.93 -6.46 9.51
CA PHE A 47 -4.49 -6.65 9.64
C PHE A 47 -3.89 -7.66 8.66
N LEU A 48 -4.64 -8.73 8.37
CA LEU A 48 -4.20 -9.80 7.47
C LEU A 48 -4.18 -9.32 6.03
N VAL A 49 -5.15 -8.48 5.63
CA VAL A 49 -5.16 -7.85 4.30
C VAL A 49 -4.08 -6.78 4.20
N GLN A 50 -3.86 -6.00 5.26
CA GLN A 50 -2.84 -4.95 5.27
C GLN A 50 -1.42 -5.53 5.19
N ILE A 51 -1.06 -6.39 6.14
CA ILE A 51 0.29 -6.97 6.23
C ILE A 51 0.46 -8.05 5.15
N GLY A 52 -0.50 -8.97 5.06
CA GLY A 52 -0.43 -10.08 4.11
C GLY A 52 -0.55 -9.63 2.66
N GLY A 53 -1.43 -8.68 2.36
CA GLY A 53 -1.56 -8.11 1.01
C GLY A 53 -0.32 -7.32 0.59
N ALA A 54 0.23 -6.50 1.49
CA ALA A 54 1.48 -5.78 1.24
C ALA A 54 2.66 -6.74 1.02
N MET A 55 2.86 -7.73 1.91
CA MET A 55 3.93 -8.73 1.76
C MET A 55 3.77 -9.54 0.48
N ALA A 56 2.57 -10.04 0.18
CA ALA A 56 2.32 -10.83 -1.02
C ALA A 56 2.66 -10.02 -2.28
N PHE A 57 2.25 -8.75 -2.33
CA PHE A 57 2.58 -7.86 -3.44
C PHE A 57 4.09 -7.66 -3.58
N VAL A 58 4.78 -7.31 -2.49
CA VAL A 58 6.23 -7.05 -2.51
C VAL A 58 7.01 -8.28 -2.96
N ILE A 59 6.61 -9.48 -2.52
CA ILE A 59 7.25 -10.74 -2.92
C ILE A 59 7.00 -11.05 -4.40
N VAL A 60 5.74 -11.04 -4.84
CA VAL A 60 5.39 -11.36 -6.23
C VAL A 60 5.98 -10.33 -7.19
N PHE A 61 5.82 -9.05 -6.90
CA PHE A 61 6.37 -7.97 -7.72
C PHE A 61 7.90 -7.93 -7.65
N GLY A 62 8.49 -8.30 -6.52
CA GLY A 62 9.94 -8.46 -6.37
C GLY A 62 10.49 -9.55 -7.28
N LEU A 63 9.85 -10.72 -7.33
CA LEU A 63 10.24 -11.79 -8.24
C LEU A 63 10.13 -11.36 -9.70
N ILE A 64 9.03 -10.70 -10.08
CA ILE A 64 8.86 -10.15 -11.44
C ILE A 64 9.94 -9.11 -11.74
N SER A 65 10.27 -8.25 -10.78
CA SER A 65 11.29 -7.21 -10.93
C SER A 65 12.68 -7.78 -11.12
N LEU A 66 13.00 -8.88 -10.43
CA LEU A 66 14.24 -9.62 -10.63
C LEU A 66 14.30 -10.27 -12.01
N LEU A 67 13.20 -10.86 -12.49
CA LEU A 67 13.13 -11.51 -13.81
C LEU A 67 13.25 -10.51 -14.97
N LEU A 68 12.80 -9.27 -14.77
CA LEU A 68 12.80 -8.21 -15.79
C LEU A 68 13.97 -7.24 -15.65
N ASP A 69 14.92 -7.48 -14.74
CA ASP A 69 16.03 -6.58 -14.43
C ASP A 69 15.58 -5.13 -14.18
N LEU A 70 14.46 -4.97 -13.47
CA LEU A 70 13.87 -3.67 -13.18
C LEU A 70 14.78 -2.86 -12.24
N PRO A 71 14.97 -1.55 -12.48
CA PRO A 71 15.78 -0.73 -11.62
C PRO A 71 15.22 -0.71 -10.19
N ILE A 72 16.08 -0.92 -9.19
CA ILE A 72 15.67 -1.01 -7.78
C ILE A 72 14.87 0.22 -7.30
N LYS A 73 15.13 1.40 -7.88
CA LYS A 73 14.38 2.63 -7.60
C LYS A 73 12.92 2.51 -8.04
N VAL A 74 12.67 1.91 -9.20
CA VAL A 74 11.31 1.68 -9.73
C VAL A 74 10.58 0.67 -8.85
N PHE A 75 11.27 -0.41 -8.46
CA PHE A 75 10.74 -1.39 -7.52
C PHE A 75 10.29 -0.73 -6.21
N PHE A 76 11.15 0.09 -5.61
CA PHE A 76 10.86 0.79 -4.36
C PHE A 76 9.68 1.77 -4.48
N ILE A 77 9.60 2.55 -5.57
CA ILE A 77 8.49 3.49 -5.78
C ILE A 77 7.18 2.75 -5.89
N VAL A 78 7.12 1.71 -6.73
CA VAL A 78 5.90 0.93 -6.94
C VAL A 78 5.45 0.25 -5.64
N CYS A 79 6.39 -0.35 -4.89
CA CYS A 79 6.08 -0.92 -3.59
C CYS A 79 5.56 0.13 -2.61
N GLY A 80 6.23 1.29 -2.51
CA GLY A 80 5.78 2.39 -1.66
C GLY A 80 4.36 2.85 -2.01
N VAL A 81 4.07 3.04 -3.29
CA VAL A 81 2.74 3.44 -3.79
C VAL A 81 1.66 2.42 -3.41
N VAL A 82 1.89 1.14 -3.70
CA VAL A 82 0.89 0.09 -3.46
C VAL A 82 0.66 -0.11 -1.97
N VAL A 83 1.72 -0.16 -1.18
CA VAL A 83 1.61 -0.28 0.28
C VAL A 83 0.93 0.95 0.88
N GLY A 84 1.20 2.15 0.37
CA GLY A 84 0.53 3.38 0.81
C GLY A 84 -0.98 3.37 0.53
N VAL A 85 -1.41 2.83 -0.61
CA VAL A 85 -2.84 2.64 -0.92
C VAL A 85 -3.48 1.61 0.01
N ILE A 86 -2.84 0.45 0.23
CA ILE A 86 -3.34 -0.59 1.13
C ILE A 86 -3.46 -0.04 2.55
N ASN A 87 -2.46 0.70 3.02
CA ASN A 87 -2.50 1.34 4.34
C ASN A 87 -3.56 2.44 4.41
N GLY A 88 -3.69 3.28 3.39
CA GLY A 88 -4.75 4.29 3.33
C GLY A 88 -6.15 3.67 3.46
N MET A 89 -6.38 2.55 2.77
CA MET A 89 -7.61 1.78 2.83
C MET A 89 -7.86 1.20 4.24
N ALA A 90 -6.85 0.53 4.81
CA ALA A 90 -6.94 -0.06 6.15
C ALA A 90 -7.21 0.99 7.23
N VAL A 91 -6.50 2.13 7.17
CA VAL A 91 -6.69 3.26 8.09
C VAL A 91 -8.09 3.84 7.94
N THR A 92 -8.59 3.99 6.72
CA THR A 92 -9.93 4.50 6.45
C THR A 92 -11.03 3.57 6.98
N LEU A 93 -10.79 2.25 6.98
CA LEU A 93 -11.67 1.25 7.60
C LEU A 93 -11.60 1.21 9.13
N MET A 94 -10.50 1.67 9.73
CA MET A 94 -10.33 1.73 11.19
C MET A 94 -11.03 2.96 11.79
N TYR A 95 -10.92 4.12 11.15
CA TYR A 95 -11.56 5.36 11.62
C TYR A 95 -13.07 5.46 11.32
N ARG A 96 -13.67 4.36 10.84
CA ARG A 96 -15.09 4.30 10.47
C ARG A 96 -15.94 3.45 11.42
N ASP A 97 -15.30 2.77 12.36
CA ASP A 97 -15.97 2.18 13.53
C ASP A 97 -16.32 3.30 14.53
#